data_AF-A0A2T4AR99-F1
#
_entry.id   AF-A0A2T4AR99-F1
#
_cell.length_a   1.000
_cell.length_b   1.000
_cell.length_c   1.000
_cell.angle_alpha   90.00
_cell.angle_beta   90.00
_cell.angle_gamma   90.00
#
_symmetry.space_group_name_H-M   'P 1'
#
loop_
_entity.id
_entity.type
_entity.pdbx_description
1 polymer ?
#
loop_
_entity_poly.entity_id
_entity_poly.type
_entity_poly.pdbx_seq_one_letter_code
_entity_poly.pdbx_strand_id
1 'polypeptide(L)'
;MENYSISSNSFENNVQIHQENNYYASEPPQSKSDACRNALFLADPIVDRETLKGTKGRRTAGTCEWIRDNETYRSWLDGEVQCLWITGGPGKGKTMLSIFLTEELERRTQESKATELLLFFFCTPDEKHSSAVAILRGLVYQLVRLRPNLVSHILSDFESAEKTQETLKSPNALWMVLEKVLQAPDLGTVFCVLDGLDECDEKSSRLLVDKFYEYFLESSKPSDVRFKLAIVSRKIGILDVFPQVKLDPDNNEYVNSDIQNFIASSVRRLERIRGINDIRESIETTLLERAQGTFLWVGFVMAELSRKRTCTEIMETLEEIPQGLHGIYSRMLAQIEASRRSVIFDILQWVAVAVRPLALSELREAIHLPPTTKISKNQAIFDHIILCGHILTIHDEQVSLVHQSARDYLLQSDVDCDPILKEFQIDVEHAHATLTESCLDYIEKSDLRNTPLDINDASVLQKLPLLQYATMHWPEHASRCSYTDNKISFRFSRSFFQKTSSVRKHWWQSYRERSHILIFKDISNLPLLHLASYFGIYDLARELLMTNRLPRTPPAVNERIHDDI
;
A
#
# COMPACT_ATOMS: atom_id res chain seq x y z
N MET A 1 -12.89 49.42 -53.03
CA MET A 1 -13.18 48.25 -53.89
C MET A 1 -11.86 47.61 -54.24
N GLU A 2 -11.74 46.33 -53.90
CA GLU A 2 -10.76 45.32 -54.34
C GLU A 2 -9.26 45.52 -54.01
N ASN A 3 -8.79 44.65 -53.11
CA ASN A 3 -7.40 44.30 -52.88
C ASN A 3 -6.94 43.26 -53.93
N TYR A 4 -5.68 43.31 -54.38
CA TYR A 4 -4.59 42.38 -54.01
C TYR A 4 -3.45 42.28 -55.06
N SER A 5 -2.25 42.05 -54.52
CA SER A 5 -1.11 41.29 -55.09
C SER A 5 0.10 42.05 -55.69
N ILE A 6 0.98 42.46 -54.77
CA ILE A 6 2.39 42.01 -54.59
C ILE A 6 3.29 41.94 -55.84
N SER A 7 4.26 42.86 -55.86
CA SER A 7 5.46 42.91 -56.70
C SER A 7 6.65 42.18 -56.07
N SER A 8 7.49 41.65 -56.94
CA SER A 8 8.70 40.89 -56.71
C SER A 8 9.97 41.74 -56.48
N ASN A 9 10.92 41.09 -55.81
CA ASN A 9 12.38 41.16 -55.92
C ASN A 9 13.21 42.29 -55.26
N SER A 10 14.08 41.79 -54.36
CA SER A 10 15.53 42.03 -54.20
C SER A 10 16.03 43.43 -53.91
N PHE A 11 16.75 43.60 -52.78
CA PHE A 11 18.16 43.99 -52.78
C PHE A 11 18.77 43.73 -51.38
N GLU A 12 19.91 43.05 -51.39
CA GLU A 12 20.80 42.86 -50.25
C GLU A 12 21.33 44.19 -49.72
N ASN A 13 21.54 44.30 -48.40
CA ASN A 13 22.77 44.91 -47.88
C ASN A 13 23.03 44.54 -46.41
N ASN A 14 24.30 44.22 -46.19
CA ASN A 14 24.96 43.74 -44.98
C ASN A 14 24.85 44.68 -43.78
N VAL A 15 24.66 44.12 -42.57
CA VAL A 15 25.36 44.57 -41.36
C VAL A 15 25.73 43.34 -40.51
N GLN A 16 27.03 43.12 -40.35
CA GLN A 16 27.62 42.21 -39.37
C GLN A 16 27.20 42.63 -37.96
N ILE A 17 26.67 41.69 -37.17
CA ILE A 17 26.60 41.83 -35.71
C ILE A 17 27.31 40.62 -35.10
N HIS A 18 28.26 40.94 -34.24
CA HIS A 18 29.15 40.05 -33.52
C HIS A 18 28.40 38.92 -32.79
N GLN A 19 28.95 37.70 -32.92
CA GLN A 19 28.59 36.55 -32.11
C GLN A 19 29.04 36.79 -30.66
N GLU A 20 28.09 37.06 -29.77
CA GLU A 20 28.21 36.74 -28.35
C GLU A 20 27.49 35.41 -28.10
N ASN A 21 28.27 34.38 -27.77
CA ASN A 21 27.80 33.06 -27.39
C ASN A 21 27.07 33.11 -26.06
N ASN A 22 25.77 33.38 -26.07
CA ASN A 22 24.89 33.05 -24.95
C ASN A 22 24.43 31.59 -25.09
N TYR A 23 25.03 30.72 -24.28
CA TYR A 23 24.49 29.39 -23.96
C TYR A 23 23.18 29.57 -23.16
N TYR A 24 22.09 29.93 -23.84
CA TYR A 24 20.76 29.64 -23.32
C TYR A 24 20.53 28.14 -23.51
N ALA A 25 20.43 27.40 -22.40
CA ALA A 25 19.90 26.05 -22.44
C ALA A 25 18.53 26.11 -23.11
N SER A 26 18.41 25.56 -24.31
CA SER A 26 17.15 25.50 -25.05
C SER A 26 16.14 24.74 -24.20
N GLU A 27 15.03 25.38 -23.85
CA GLU A 27 13.91 24.70 -23.19
C GLU A 27 13.52 23.46 -24.00
N PRO A 28 13.32 22.31 -23.36
CA PRO A 28 12.96 21.10 -24.08
C PRO A 28 11.61 21.25 -24.77
N PRO A 29 11.38 20.59 -25.92
CA PRO A 29 10.10 20.65 -26.60
C PRO A 29 8.97 20.27 -25.64
N GLN A 30 7.96 21.13 -25.51
CA GLN A 30 6.85 20.97 -24.55
C GLN A 30 6.22 19.57 -24.59
N SER A 31 6.12 18.97 -25.78
CA SER A 31 5.65 17.60 -26.01
C SER A 31 6.47 16.51 -25.28
N LYS A 32 7.81 16.64 -25.20
CA LYS A 32 8.66 15.67 -24.48
C LYS A 32 8.52 15.84 -22.97
N SER A 33 8.38 17.09 -22.51
CA SER A 33 8.16 17.39 -21.10
C SER A 33 6.82 16.82 -20.60
N ASP A 34 5.76 17.03 -21.38
CA ASP A 34 4.44 16.48 -21.09
C ASP A 34 4.45 14.95 -21.11
N ALA A 35 5.16 14.32 -22.06
CA ALA A 35 5.31 12.87 -22.11
C ALA A 35 6.01 12.30 -20.85
N CYS A 36 7.11 12.92 -20.42
CA CYS A 36 7.81 12.54 -19.18
C CYS A 36 6.90 12.68 -17.95
N ARG A 37 6.24 13.83 -17.80
CA ARG A 37 5.30 14.08 -16.70
C ARG A 37 4.15 13.06 -16.69
N ASN A 38 3.55 12.79 -17.85
CA ASN A 38 2.46 11.81 -17.98
C ASN A 38 2.92 10.38 -17.69
N ALA A 39 4.17 10.03 -18.04
CA ALA A 39 4.74 8.73 -17.75
C ALA A 39 4.97 8.51 -16.24
N LEU A 40 5.31 9.57 -15.50
CA LEU A 40 5.46 9.55 -14.05
C LEU A 40 4.12 9.44 -13.29
N PHE A 41 3.04 9.99 -13.86
CA PHE A 41 1.73 10.03 -13.21
C PHE A 41 1.19 8.63 -12.83
N LEU A 42 0.68 8.52 -11.60
CA LEU A 42 0.02 7.33 -11.05
C LEU A 42 -1.33 7.67 -10.43
N ALA A 43 -1.33 8.71 -9.60
CA ALA A 43 -2.49 9.28 -8.93
C ALA A 43 -2.27 10.79 -8.71
N ASP A 44 -3.35 11.54 -8.48
CA ASP A 44 -3.25 12.95 -8.13
C ASP A 44 -3.24 13.10 -6.60
N PRO A 45 -2.15 13.60 -6.00
CA PRO A 45 -2.03 13.70 -4.54
C PRO A 45 -3.17 14.51 -3.91
N ILE A 46 -3.70 15.53 -4.60
CA ILE A 46 -4.82 16.33 -4.08
C ILE A 46 -6.07 15.46 -3.95
N VAL A 47 -6.34 14.63 -4.97
CA VAL A 47 -7.47 13.70 -4.97
C VAL A 47 -7.29 12.63 -3.91
N ASP A 48 -6.06 12.12 -3.73
CA ASP A 48 -5.76 11.12 -2.71
C ASP A 48 -5.99 11.68 -1.30
N ARG A 49 -5.54 12.92 -1.02
CA ARG A 49 -5.80 13.60 0.26
C ARG A 49 -7.29 13.80 0.53
N GLU A 50 -8.06 14.24 -0.47
CA GLU A 50 -9.51 14.44 -0.30
C GLU A 50 -10.27 13.12 -0.15
N THR A 51 -9.84 12.08 -0.86
CA THR A 51 -10.38 10.71 -0.71
C THR A 51 -10.10 10.20 0.71
N LEU A 52 -8.88 10.41 1.22
CA LEU A 52 -8.50 10.03 2.57
C LEU A 52 -9.32 10.76 3.63
N LYS A 53 -9.59 12.06 3.45
CA LYS A 53 -10.50 12.85 4.29
C LYS A 53 -11.94 12.35 4.23
N GLY A 54 -12.40 11.90 3.07
CA GLY A 54 -13.72 11.27 2.91
C GLY A 54 -13.82 9.94 3.67
N THR A 55 -12.81 9.09 3.55
CA THR A 55 -12.81 7.72 4.09
C THR A 55 -12.50 7.68 5.59
N LYS A 56 -11.53 8.45 6.07
CA LYS A 56 -11.13 8.49 7.49
C LYS A 56 -11.96 9.49 8.32
N GLY A 57 -12.73 10.35 7.66
CA GLY A 57 -13.47 11.44 8.27
C GLY A 57 -12.65 12.75 8.34
N ARG A 58 -13.34 13.84 8.65
CA ARG A 58 -12.71 15.17 8.78
C ARG A 58 -12.06 15.34 10.14
N ARG A 59 -10.98 16.11 10.19
CA ARG A 59 -10.33 16.55 11.44
C ARG A 59 -11.33 17.27 12.33
N THR A 60 -11.31 16.97 13.62
CA THR A 60 -12.05 17.74 14.62
C THR A 60 -11.35 19.07 14.87
N ALA A 61 -12.09 20.17 14.87
CA ALA A 61 -11.52 21.49 15.16
C ALA A 61 -10.84 21.50 16.53
N GLY A 62 -9.66 22.13 16.63
CA GLY A 62 -8.86 22.16 17.84
C GLY A 62 -7.93 20.96 18.03
N THR A 63 -7.94 19.93 17.16
CA THR A 63 -6.98 18.82 17.26
C THR A 63 -5.74 19.03 16.38
N CYS A 64 -4.62 18.38 16.69
CA CYS A 64 -3.35 18.45 15.97
C CYS A 64 -2.63 19.80 16.04
N GLU A 65 -3.24 20.85 16.59
CA GLU A 65 -2.71 22.21 16.60
C GLU A 65 -1.49 22.36 17.51
N TRP A 66 -1.37 21.50 18.52
CA TRP A 66 -0.23 21.42 19.43
C TRP A 66 1.11 21.18 18.73
N ILE A 67 1.11 20.59 17.52
CA ILE A 67 2.35 20.33 16.78
C ILE A 67 3.09 21.64 16.46
N ARG A 68 2.36 22.76 16.36
CA ARG A 68 2.92 24.11 16.15
C ARG A 68 3.82 24.53 17.29
N ASP A 69 3.61 23.98 18.49
CA ASP A 69 4.37 24.25 19.70
C ASP A 69 5.49 23.25 19.98
N ASN A 70 5.56 22.17 19.21
CA ASN A 70 6.59 21.16 19.37
C ASN A 70 7.95 21.64 18.84
N GLU A 71 8.98 21.62 19.70
CA GLU A 71 10.33 22.10 19.38
C GLU A 71 10.97 21.29 18.23
N THR A 72 10.82 19.97 18.22
CA THR A 72 11.36 19.11 17.15
C THR A 72 10.73 19.44 15.79
N TYR A 73 9.42 19.68 15.76
CA TYR A 73 8.73 20.11 14.54
C TYR A 73 9.18 21.50 14.08
N ARG A 74 9.35 22.46 15.00
CA ARG A 74 9.87 23.79 14.67
C ARG A 74 11.29 23.74 14.11
N SER A 75 12.17 22.97 14.73
CA SER A 75 13.55 22.75 14.26
C SER A 75 13.58 22.24 12.81
N TRP A 76 12.68 21.31 12.46
CA TRP A 76 12.50 20.85 11.09
C TRP A 76 11.95 21.93 10.16
N LEU A 77 10.92 22.64 10.62
CA LEU A 77 10.25 23.70 9.86
C LEU A 77 11.22 24.85 9.50
N ASP A 78 12.11 25.20 10.42
CA ASP A 78 13.14 26.23 10.28
C ASP A 78 14.36 25.74 9.49
N GLY A 79 14.59 24.42 9.47
CA GLY A 79 15.61 23.77 8.65
C GLY A 79 16.91 23.48 9.37
N GLU A 80 16.91 23.53 10.70
CA GLU A 80 18.01 23.04 11.53
C GLU A 80 18.19 21.53 11.36
N VAL A 81 17.07 20.81 11.17
CA VAL A 81 17.04 19.38 10.80
C VAL A 81 16.28 19.19 9.50
N GLN A 82 16.74 18.26 8.68
CA GLN A 82 16.16 18.02 7.34
C GLN A 82 15.14 16.89 7.33
N CYS A 83 15.28 15.91 8.22
CA CYS A 83 14.38 14.78 8.32
C CYS A 83 13.76 14.73 9.72
N LEU A 84 12.44 14.66 9.78
CA LEU A 84 11.64 14.53 10.99
C LEU A 84 10.89 13.21 10.94
N TRP A 85 10.88 12.45 12.03
CA TRP A 85 10.07 11.26 12.14
C TRP A 85 8.95 11.44 13.18
N ILE A 86 7.70 11.33 12.74
CA ILE A 86 6.52 11.36 13.60
C ILE A 86 6.03 9.91 13.76
N THR A 87 6.12 9.39 14.98
CA THR A 87 5.81 8.00 15.27
C THR A 87 4.68 7.86 16.27
N GLY A 88 3.92 6.79 16.15
CA GLY A 88 2.86 6.46 17.10
C GLY A 88 2.18 5.14 16.78
N GLY A 89 1.57 4.55 17.80
CA GLY A 89 0.79 3.32 17.70
C GLY A 89 -0.42 3.41 16.77
N PRO A 90 -1.14 2.30 16.59
CA PRO A 90 -2.36 2.28 15.79
C PRO A 90 -3.43 3.20 16.38
N GLY A 91 -4.18 3.88 15.51
CA GLY A 91 -5.31 4.72 15.94
C GLY A 91 -4.94 5.99 16.74
N LYS A 92 -3.66 6.38 16.79
CA LYS A 92 -3.17 7.59 17.49
C LYS A 92 -3.31 8.92 16.71
N GLY A 93 -3.94 8.90 15.54
CA GLY A 93 -4.19 10.11 14.75
C GLY A 93 -3.08 10.54 13.79
N LYS A 94 -2.07 9.69 13.53
CA LYS A 94 -0.96 9.93 12.58
C LYS A 94 -1.42 10.54 11.25
N THR A 95 -2.28 9.84 10.51
CA THR A 95 -2.79 10.31 9.23
C THR A 95 -3.57 11.63 9.34
N MET A 96 -4.29 11.85 10.44
CA MET A 96 -5.01 13.12 10.67
C MET A 96 -4.03 14.29 10.90
N LEU A 97 -2.94 14.02 11.62
CA LEU A 97 -1.84 14.96 11.78
C LEU A 97 -1.14 15.23 10.44
N SER A 98 -0.88 14.21 9.62
CA SER A 98 -0.32 14.37 8.27
C SER A 98 -1.20 15.25 7.38
N ILE A 99 -2.53 15.04 7.39
CA ILE A 99 -3.48 15.92 6.69
C ILE A 99 -3.34 17.36 7.19
N PHE A 100 -3.37 17.58 8.51
CA PHE A 100 -3.20 18.91 9.11
C PHE A 100 -1.89 19.57 8.68
N LEU A 101 -0.77 18.84 8.71
CA LEU A 101 0.54 19.34 8.29
C LEU A 101 0.53 19.76 6.82
N THR A 102 -0.06 18.95 5.93
CA THR A 102 -0.14 19.30 4.50
C THR A 102 -1.00 20.55 4.26
N GLU A 103 -2.12 20.72 4.97
CA GLU A 103 -2.96 21.92 4.84
C GLU A 103 -2.24 23.18 5.35
N GLU A 104 -1.51 23.08 6.46
CA GLU A 104 -0.73 24.20 7.02
C GLU A 104 0.44 24.60 6.11
N LEU A 105 1.19 23.61 5.62
CA LEU A 105 2.31 23.83 4.69
C LEU A 105 1.83 24.34 3.33
N GLU A 106 0.65 23.91 2.86
CA GLU A 106 0.06 24.41 1.63
C GLU A 106 -0.25 25.91 1.75
N ARG A 107 -0.86 26.33 2.87
CA ARG A 107 -1.09 27.76 3.15
C ARG A 107 0.22 28.55 3.17
N ARG A 108 1.25 28.05 3.85
CA ARG A 108 2.57 28.69 3.92
C ARG A 108 3.21 28.84 2.54
N THR A 109 3.22 27.77 1.74
CA THR A 109 3.88 27.78 0.42
C THR A 109 3.18 28.70 -0.57
N GLN A 110 1.86 28.87 -0.47
CA GLN A 110 1.10 29.85 -1.24
C GLN A 110 1.49 31.31 -0.92
N GLU A 111 1.84 31.61 0.33
CA GLU A 111 2.27 32.94 0.78
C GLU A 111 3.72 33.29 0.32
N SER A 112 4.56 32.27 0.09
CA SER A 112 6.03 32.39 -0.08
C SER A 112 6.52 32.72 -1.51
N LYS A 113 5.67 33.32 -2.36
CA LYS A 113 5.99 33.77 -3.73
C LYS A 113 6.81 32.77 -4.58
N ALA A 114 6.41 31.49 -4.55
CA ALA A 114 6.97 30.40 -5.34
C ALA A 114 8.41 29.95 -5.00
N THR A 115 8.99 30.33 -3.86
CA THR A 115 10.32 29.82 -3.44
C THR A 115 10.25 28.47 -2.73
N GLU A 116 9.12 28.17 -2.09
CA GLU A 116 8.87 26.93 -1.37
C GLU A 116 7.89 26.02 -2.14
N LEU A 117 8.11 24.71 -2.07
CA LEU A 117 7.26 23.67 -2.66
C LEU A 117 6.77 22.73 -1.56
N LEU A 118 5.54 22.25 -1.69
CA LEU A 118 4.99 21.19 -0.86
C LEU A 118 4.77 19.95 -1.71
N LEU A 119 5.32 18.83 -1.25
CA LEU A 119 5.03 17.49 -1.72
C LEU A 119 4.36 16.72 -0.59
N PHE A 120 3.50 15.79 -0.93
CA PHE A 120 3.04 14.79 0.03
C PHE A 120 2.64 13.51 -0.67
N PHE A 121 2.71 12.40 0.08
CA PHE A 121 2.29 11.09 -0.38
C PHE A 121 1.71 10.32 0.80
N PHE A 122 0.50 9.80 0.63
CA PHE A 122 -0.17 8.97 1.62
C PHE A 122 -0.09 7.53 1.16
N CYS A 123 0.73 6.75 1.84
CA CYS A 123 0.82 5.33 1.59
C CYS A 123 -0.45 4.65 2.10
N THR A 124 -1.08 3.87 1.24
CA THR A 124 -2.22 3.00 1.55
C THR A 124 -1.93 1.60 1.00
N PRO A 125 -2.53 0.55 1.58
CA PRO A 125 -2.29 -0.82 1.17
C PRO A 125 -3.06 -1.12 -0.13
N ASP A 126 -2.73 -0.42 -1.21
CA ASP A 126 -3.23 -0.65 -2.56
C ASP A 126 -2.07 -0.63 -3.57
N GLU A 127 -2.32 -1.10 -4.80
CA GLU A 127 -1.27 -1.22 -5.83
C GLU A 127 -0.61 0.12 -6.22
N LYS A 128 -1.29 1.24 -6.02
CA LYS A 128 -0.83 2.57 -6.43
C LYS A 128 -0.07 3.32 -5.34
N HIS A 129 -0.17 2.90 -4.07
CA HIS A 129 0.36 3.67 -2.95
C HIS A 129 1.24 2.87 -1.97
N SER A 130 1.52 1.59 -2.24
CA SER A 130 2.25 0.72 -1.31
C SER A 130 3.69 0.36 -1.71
N SER A 131 4.23 0.91 -2.81
CA SER A 131 5.56 0.57 -3.33
C SER A 131 6.52 1.75 -3.42
N ALA A 132 7.83 1.46 -3.35
CA ALA A 132 8.88 2.47 -3.52
C ALA A 132 8.81 3.14 -4.89
N VAL A 133 8.49 2.37 -5.93
CA VAL A 133 8.25 2.88 -7.29
C VAL A 133 7.13 3.91 -7.30
N ALA A 134 6.02 3.61 -6.62
CA ALA A 134 4.88 4.51 -6.57
C ALA A 134 5.20 5.83 -5.86
N ILE A 135 5.82 5.74 -4.68
CA ILE A 135 6.23 6.91 -3.89
C ILE A 135 7.17 7.79 -4.71
N LEU A 136 8.24 7.22 -5.27
CA LEU A 136 9.23 8.00 -6.02
C LEU A 136 8.65 8.62 -7.28
N ARG A 137 7.82 7.88 -8.03
CA ARG A 137 7.09 8.44 -9.18
C ARG A 137 6.18 9.59 -8.77
N GLY A 138 5.43 9.43 -7.68
CA GLY A 138 4.54 10.46 -7.14
C GLY A 138 5.29 11.73 -6.71
N LEU A 139 6.43 11.59 -6.05
CA LEU A 139 7.27 12.72 -5.63
C LEU A 139 7.88 13.45 -6.84
N VAL A 140 8.47 12.72 -7.79
CA VAL A 140 9.05 13.32 -9.00
C VAL A 140 7.96 13.98 -9.84
N TYR A 141 6.80 13.33 -10.03
CA TYR A 141 5.65 13.89 -10.72
C TYR A 141 5.21 15.23 -10.12
N GLN A 142 5.09 15.31 -8.79
CA GLN A 142 4.73 16.55 -8.10
C GLN A 142 5.77 17.65 -8.32
N LEU A 143 7.06 17.33 -8.18
CA LEU A 143 8.14 18.29 -8.41
C LEU A 143 8.10 18.88 -9.82
N VAL A 144 8.02 18.04 -10.85
CA VAL A 144 8.00 18.52 -12.24
C VAL A 144 6.67 19.18 -12.64
N ARG A 145 5.57 18.87 -11.95
CA ARG A 145 4.30 19.58 -12.12
C ARG A 145 4.36 20.98 -11.51
N LEU A 146 4.91 21.11 -10.30
CA LEU A 146 5.01 22.37 -9.57
C LEU A 146 6.10 23.28 -10.16
N ARG A 147 7.20 22.71 -10.68
CA ARG A 147 8.25 23.42 -11.40
C ARG A 147 8.61 22.70 -12.70
N PRO A 148 7.95 23.05 -13.83
CA PRO A 148 8.16 22.41 -15.12
C PRO A 148 9.59 22.43 -15.65
N ASN A 149 10.38 23.46 -15.31
CA ASN A 149 11.78 23.58 -15.74
C ASN A 149 12.65 22.42 -15.25
N LEU A 150 12.28 21.80 -14.12
CA LEU A 150 12.99 20.67 -13.53
C LEU A 150 13.03 19.44 -14.43
N VAL A 151 12.08 19.32 -15.37
CA VAL A 151 12.03 18.20 -16.32
C VAL A 151 13.31 18.12 -17.15
N SER A 152 13.93 19.26 -17.47
CA SER A 152 15.16 19.31 -18.25
C SER A 152 16.31 18.50 -17.64
N HIS A 153 16.34 18.34 -16.31
CA HIS A 153 17.36 17.57 -15.59
C HIS A 153 17.19 16.05 -15.70
N ILE A 154 16.01 15.57 -16.11
CA ILE A 154 15.66 14.13 -16.09
C ILE A 154 15.26 13.58 -17.46
N LEU A 155 15.15 14.41 -18.50
CA LEU A 155 14.71 13.97 -19.84
C LEU A 155 15.56 12.85 -20.43
N SER A 156 16.86 12.79 -20.10
CA SER A 156 17.72 11.69 -20.54
C SER A 156 17.22 10.33 -20.06
N ASP A 157 16.56 10.25 -18.91
CA ASP A 157 16.02 9.02 -18.34
C ASP A 157 14.70 8.59 -19.03
N PHE A 158 14.12 9.48 -19.85
CA PHE A 158 12.87 9.30 -20.58
C PHE A 158 13.03 9.47 -22.10
N GLU A 159 14.26 9.31 -22.62
CA GLU A 159 14.58 9.62 -24.03
C GLU A 159 13.98 8.65 -25.04
N SER A 160 13.70 7.41 -24.60
CA SER A 160 13.11 6.34 -25.40
C SER A 160 12.06 5.58 -24.58
N ALA A 161 11.17 4.85 -25.28
CA ALA A 161 10.16 4.02 -24.63
C ALA A 161 10.77 2.93 -23.73
N GLU A 162 11.86 2.31 -24.18
CA GLU A 162 12.55 1.25 -23.44
C GLU A 162 13.18 1.78 -22.15
N LYS A 163 13.91 2.90 -22.23
CA LYS A 163 14.56 3.52 -21.07
C LYS A 163 13.54 4.10 -20.09
N THR A 164 12.44 4.65 -20.60
CA THR A 164 11.30 5.07 -19.78
C THR A 164 10.75 3.89 -18.99
N GLN A 165 10.52 2.73 -19.64
CA GLN A 165 10.02 1.55 -18.95
C GLN A 165 11.01 0.99 -17.93
N GLU A 166 12.31 0.98 -18.23
CA GLU A 166 13.36 0.57 -17.30
C GLU A 166 13.39 1.47 -16.06
N THR A 167 13.34 2.78 -16.27
CA THR A 167 13.31 3.78 -15.21
C THR A 167 12.07 3.63 -14.34
N LEU A 168 10.88 3.60 -14.94
CA LEU A 168 9.60 3.58 -14.21
C LEU A 168 9.35 2.29 -13.40
N LYS A 169 10.11 1.22 -13.65
CA LYS A 169 10.00 -0.06 -12.91
C LYS A 169 11.09 -0.24 -11.86
N SER A 170 12.16 0.55 -11.94
CA SER A 170 13.32 0.41 -11.06
C SER A 170 13.28 1.45 -9.94
N PRO A 171 13.09 1.06 -8.67
CA PRO A 171 13.11 2.01 -7.57
C PRO A 171 14.46 2.72 -7.45
N ASN A 172 15.57 2.04 -7.77
CA ASN A 172 16.90 2.66 -7.78
C ASN A 172 17.05 3.70 -8.91
N ALA A 173 16.50 3.44 -10.10
CA ALA A 173 16.52 4.41 -11.18
C ALA A 173 15.69 5.66 -10.85
N LEU A 174 14.49 5.45 -10.28
CA LEU A 174 13.64 6.54 -9.82
C LEU A 174 14.26 7.34 -8.67
N TRP A 175 15.01 6.69 -7.79
CA TRP A 175 15.78 7.39 -6.76
C TRP A 175 16.81 8.34 -7.37
N MET A 176 17.60 7.86 -8.34
CA MET A 176 18.56 8.72 -9.05
C MET A 176 17.87 9.89 -9.78
N VAL A 177 16.68 9.66 -10.36
CA VAL A 177 15.86 10.71 -10.97
C VAL A 177 15.43 11.75 -9.93
N LEU A 178 14.96 11.31 -8.76
CA LEU A 178 14.60 12.21 -7.65
C LEU A 178 15.81 13.04 -7.20
N GLU A 179 16.97 12.43 -7.01
CA GLU A 179 18.21 13.13 -6.61
C GLU A 179 18.62 14.20 -7.62
N LYS A 180 18.57 13.92 -8.93
CA LYS A 180 18.86 14.91 -9.97
C LYS A 180 17.96 16.14 -9.86
N VAL A 181 16.67 15.94 -9.60
CA VAL A 181 15.71 17.03 -9.43
C VAL A 181 15.96 17.78 -8.11
N LEU A 182 16.24 17.07 -7.02
CA LEU A 182 16.55 17.68 -5.72
C LEU A 182 17.86 18.49 -5.73
N GLN A 183 18.78 18.17 -6.65
CA GLN A 183 20.03 18.90 -6.82
C GLN A 183 19.91 20.11 -7.76
N ALA A 184 18.82 20.26 -8.52
CA ALA A 184 18.63 21.32 -9.51
C ALA A 184 18.69 22.75 -8.90
N PRO A 185 19.48 23.69 -9.43
CA PRO A 185 19.67 25.02 -8.82
C PRO A 185 18.39 25.84 -8.61
N ASP A 186 17.39 25.63 -9.47
CA ASP A 186 16.11 26.33 -9.47
C ASP A 186 15.00 25.58 -8.73
N LEU A 187 15.35 24.65 -7.82
CA LEU A 187 14.38 23.88 -7.02
C LEU A 187 13.67 24.68 -5.93
N GLY A 188 14.38 25.60 -5.27
CA GLY A 188 13.93 26.21 -4.01
C GLY A 188 13.87 25.23 -2.83
N THR A 189 13.13 25.59 -1.78
CA THR A 189 12.96 24.75 -0.58
C THR A 189 11.75 23.84 -0.75
N VAL A 190 11.92 22.55 -0.49
CA VAL A 190 10.88 21.54 -0.66
C VAL A 190 10.54 20.94 0.70
N PHE A 191 9.28 21.09 1.12
CA PHE A 191 8.70 20.32 2.22
C PHE A 191 8.03 19.08 1.67
N CYS A 192 8.28 17.92 2.28
CA CYS A 192 7.69 16.65 1.89
C CYS A 192 7.10 15.95 3.11
N VAL A 193 5.82 15.57 3.04
CA VAL A 193 5.15 14.76 4.06
C VAL A 193 4.86 13.36 3.50
N LEU A 194 5.46 12.33 4.09
CA LEU A 194 5.26 10.93 3.71
C LEU A 194 4.53 10.19 4.84
N ASP A 195 3.24 9.93 4.67
CA ASP A 195 2.40 9.24 5.67
C ASP A 195 2.27 7.76 5.35
N GLY A 196 2.35 6.90 6.37
CA GLY A 196 2.06 5.48 6.24
C GLY A 196 3.19 4.64 5.62
N LEU A 197 4.47 5.03 5.75
CA LEU A 197 5.59 4.24 5.19
C LEU A 197 5.66 2.79 5.70
N ASP A 198 5.07 2.52 6.86
CA ASP A 198 4.89 1.17 7.42
C ASP A 198 3.74 0.35 6.79
N GLU A 199 2.92 0.98 5.95
CA GLU A 199 1.85 0.33 5.17
C GLU A 199 2.35 -0.14 3.78
N CYS A 200 3.57 0.23 3.40
CA CYS A 200 4.23 -0.28 2.20
C CYS A 200 4.68 -1.74 2.37
N ASP A 201 4.96 -2.41 1.25
CA ASP A 201 5.62 -3.71 1.31
C ASP A 201 7.02 -3.58 1.96
N GLU A 202 7.46 -4.62 2.67
CA GLU A 202 8.68 -4.59 3.49
C GLU A 202 9.92 -4.23 2.66
N LYS A 203 10.03 -4.73 1.43
CA LYS A 203 11.17 -4.45 0.54
C LYS A 203 11.20 -2.97 0.15
N SER A 204 10.06 -2.42 -0.22
CA SER A 204 9.91 -0.99 -0.54
C SER A 204 10.21 -0.09 0.64
N SER A 205 9.63 -0.39 1.81
CA SER A 205 9.83 0.39 3.04
C SER A 205 11.31 0.42 3.42
N ARG A 206 11.97 -0.74 3.45
CA ARG A 206 13.40 -0.85 3.74
C ARG A 206 14.26 -0.07 2.75
N LEU A 207 14.03 -0.25 1.44
CA LEU A 207 14.80 0.43 0.41
C LEU A 207 14.67 1.95 0.52
N LEU A 208 13.46 2.49 0.74
CA LEU A 208 13.27 3.93 0.88
C LEU A 208 13.93 4.47 2.15
N VAL A 209 13.82 3.75 3.27
CA VAL A 209 14.45 4.16 4.53
C VAL A 209 15.97 4.19 4.41
N ASP A 210 16.57 3.15 3.80
CA ASP A 210 18.01 3.10 3.53
C ASP A 210 18.43 4.30 2.65
N LYS A 211 17.63 4.62 1.62
CA LYS A 211 17.89 5.76 0.74
C LYS A 211 17.75 7.13 1.42
N PHE A 212 16.75 7.32 2.27
CA PHE A 212 16.63 8.54 3.06
C PHE A 212 17.77 8.65 4.08
N TYR A 213 18.18 7.55 4.69
CA TYR A 213 19.33 7.50 5.59
C TYR A 213 20.61 7.97 4.88
N GLU A 214 20.94 7.36 3.73
CA GLU A 214 22.09 7.73 2.89
C GLU A 214 22.04 9.24 2.54
N TYR A 215 20.88 9.72 2.06
CA TYR A 215 20.71 11.11 1.63
C TYR A 215 20.90 12.13 2.75
N PHE A 216 20.33 11.91 3.94
CA PHE A 216 20.35 12.90 5.01
C PHE A 216 21.56 12.81 5.94
N LEU A 217 22.21 11.64 6.05
CA LEU A 217 23.28 11.43 7.03
C LEU A 217 24.67 11.20 6.41
N GLU A 218 24.77 10.68 5.18
CA GLU A 218 26.07 10.42 4.53
C GLU A 218 26.51 11.54 3.57
N SER A 219 25.56 12.34 3.05
CA SER A 219 25.86 13.49 2.21
C SER A 219 26.59 14.58 2.98
N SER A 220 27.78 14.99 2.52
CA SER A 220 28.47 16.20 2.98
C SER A 220 27.52 17.39 2.85
N LYS A 221 27.03 17.91 3.99
CA LYS A 221 25.98 18.93 4.11
C LYS A 221 26.18 20.05 3.07
N PRO A 222 25.36 20.15 2.01
CA PRO A 222 25.32 21.37 1.24
C PRO A 222 24.82 22.47 2.16
N SER A 223 25.47 23.63 2.10
CA SER A 223 25.17 24.82 2.91
C SER A 223 23.72 25.34 2.74
N ASP A 224 23.01 24.87 1.71
CA ASP A 224 21.61 25.18 1.41
C ASP A 224 20.71 23.97 1.66
N VAL A 225 19.93 24.04 2.74
CA VAL A 225 18.89 23.06 3.08
C VAL A 225 17.70 23.21 2.14
N ARG A 226 17.64 22.39 1.09
CA ARG A 226 16.59 22.47 0.06
C ARG A 226 15.52 21.39 0.12
N PHE A 227 15.76 20.28 0.83
CA PHE A 227 14.77 19.20 0.96
C PHE A 227 14.55 18.88 2.44
N LYS A 228 13.30 19.01 2.88
CA LYS A 228 12.84 18.78 4.24
C LYS A 228 11.77 17.70 4.22
N LEU A 229 12.05 16.54 4.82
CA LEU A 229 11.16 15.38 4.84
C LEU A 229 10.58 15.15 6.24
N ALA A 230 9.26 15.02 6.33
CA ALA A 230 8.57 14.49 7.50
C ALA A 230 8.03 13.11 7.14
N ILE A 231 8.53 12.07 7.83
CA ILE A 231 8.02 10.70 7.71
C ILE A 231 7.05 10.49 8.86
N VAL A 232 5.83 10.04 8.57
CA VAL A 232 4.82 9.71 9.56
C VAL A 232 4.50 8.23 9.45
N SER A 233 4.83 7.44 10.47
CA SER A 233 4.70 5.98 10.41
C SER A 233 4.55 5.34 11.78
N ARG A 234 4.27 4.04 11.84
CA ARG A 234 4.57 3.21 13.01
C ARG A 234 6.09 3.03 13.17
N LYS A 235 6.51 2.33 14.23
CA LYS A 235 7.92 2.09 14.55
C LYS A 235 8.66 1.40 13.40
N ILE A 236 9.70 2.03 12.88
CA ILE A 236 10.65 1.48 11.91
C ILE A 236 12.06 1.73 12.46
N GLY A 237 12.78 0.66 12.83
CA GLY A 237 13.99 0.78 13.67
C GLY A 237 15.11 1.66 13.08
N ILE A 238 15.27 1.71 11.77
CA ILE A 238 16.32 2.54 11.14
C ILE A 238 16.00 4.04 11.26
N LEU A 239 14.72 4.43 11.38
CA LEU A 239 14.32 5.83 11.55
C LEU A 239 14.62 6.36 12.95
N ASP A 240 15.04 5.52 13.90
CA ASP A 240 15.34 5.94 15.27
C ASP A 240 16.46 7.01 15.35
N VAL A 241 17.30 7.08 14.32
CA VAL A 241 18.40 8.05 14.19
C VAL A 241 17.93 9.48 13.93
N PHE A 242 16.71 9.66 13.41
CA PHE A 242 16.17 10.98 13.09
C PHE A 242 15.49 11.60 14.32
N PRO A 243 15.45 12.93 14.43
CA PRO A 243 14.64 13.63 15.42
C PRO A 243 13.18 13.17 15.40
N GLN A 244 12.60 12.93 16.58
CA GLN A 244 11.30 12.27 16.71
C GLN A 244 10.24 13.13 17.38
N VAL A 245 9.00 12.97 16.93
CA VAL A 245 7.78 13.35 17.65
C VAL A 245 6.96 12.08 17.90
N LYS A 246 6.67 11.78 19.17
CA LYS A 246 5.94 10.57 19.57
C LYS A 246 4.50 10.93 19.94
N LEU A 247 3.55 10.25 19.30
CA LEU A 247 2.11 10.42 19.54
C LEU A 247 1.55 9.46 20.61
N ASP A 248 2.38 8.56 21.14
CA ASP A 248 1.92 7.59 22.13
C ASP A 248 1.58 8.27 23.47
N PRO A 249 0.49 7.86 24.12
CA PRO A 249 -0.12 8.58 25.24
C PRO A 249 0.71 8.57 26.53
N ASP A 250 1.73 7.72 26.64
CA ASP A 250 2.45 7.48 27.88
C ASP A 250 3.29 8.68 28.36
N ASN A 251 3.31 9.81 27.64
CA ASN A 251 4.02 11.01 28.08
C ASN A 251 3.62 12.34 27.42
N ASN A 252 2.41 12.49 26.85
CA ASN A 252 2.07 13.70 26.08
C ASN A 252 0.69 14.27 26.43
N GLU A 253 0.65 15.29 27.30
CA GLU A 253 -0.57 16.03 27.69
C GLU A 253 -1.36 16.55 26.48
N TYR A 254 -0.67 16.90 25.39
CA TYR A 254 -1.28 17.40 24.16
C TYR A 254 -2.15 16.35 23.46
N VAL A 255 -1.72 15.08 23.42
CA VAL A 255 -2.48 13.99 22.80
C VAL A 255 -3.75 13.70 23.60
N ASN A 256 -3.68 13.82 24.94
CA ASN A 256 -4.84 13.70 25.81
C ASN A 256 -5.86 14.84 25.62
N SER A 257 -5.39 16.07 25.33
CA SER A 257 -6.28 17.18 24.99
C SER A 257 -6.97 16.96 23.64
N ASP A 258 -6.24 16.49 22.61
CA ASP A 258 -6.82 16.20 21.30
C ASP A 258 -7.90 15.11 21.36
N ILE A 259 -7.67 14.03 22.12
CA ILE A 259 -8.68 12.97 22.27
C ILE A 259 -9.90 13.46 23.06
N GLN A 260 -9.72 14.31 24.07
CA GLN A 260 -10.82 14.93 24.80
C GLN A 260 -11.68 15.80 23.86
N ASN A 261 -11.05 16.63 23.02
CA ASN A 261 -11.74 17.43 22.00
C ASN A 261 -12.49 16.54 20.99
N PHE A 262 -11.85 15.44 20.56
CA PHE A 262 -12.48 14.47 19.66
C PHE A 262 -13.69 13.77 20.30
N ILE A 263 -13.59 13.36 21.57
CA ILE A 263 -14.68 12.76 22.33
C ILE A 263 -15.83 13.75 22.47
N ALA A 264 -15.56 14.97 22.96
CA ALA A 264 -16.58 16.00 23.14
C ALA A 264 -17.30 16.33 21.83
N SER A 265 -16.56 16.43 20.72
CA SER A 265 -17.16 16.60 19.39
C SER A 265 -17.98 15.39 18.94
N SER A 266 -17.53 14.18 19.27
CA SER A 266 -18.21 12.95 18.86
C SER A 266 -19.51 12.73 19.62
N VAL A 267 -19.55 13.03 20.92
CA VAL A 267 -20.73 12.90 21.79
C VAL A 267 -21.87 13.81 21.33
N ARG A 268 -21.58 14.93 20.66
CA ARG A 268 -22.62 15.79 20.04
C ARG A 268 -23.53 15.01 19.07
N ARG A 269 -23.06 13.94 18.45
CA ARG A 269 -23.88 13.07 17.58
C ARG A 269 -25.02 12.37 18.32
N LEU A 270 -24.93 12.29 19.65
CA LEU A 270 -25.95 11.71 20.52
C LEU A 270 -26.97 12.75 21.01
N GLU A 271 -26.82 14.04 20.69
CA GLU A 271 -27.74 15.14 21.08
C GLU A 271 -29.18 14.93 20.60
N ARG A 272 -29.38 14.06 19.62
CA ARG A 272 -30.70 13.60 19.15
C ARG A 272 -31.49 12.79 20.19
N ILE A 273 -30.85 12.31 21.26
CA ILE A 273 -31.46 11.48 22.32
C ILE A 273 -31.88 12.39 23.48
N ARG A 274 -33.15 12.32 23.87
CA ARG A 274 -33.69 13.11 24.99
C ARG A 274 -33.01 12.72 26.30
N GLY A 275 -32.52 13.71 27.05
CA GLY A 275 -31.86 13.51 28.35
C GLY A 275 -30.36 13.20 28.24
N ILE A 276 -29.76 13.23 27.04
CA ILE A 276 -28.33 12.93 26.85
C ILE A 276 -27.42 13.92 27.56
N ASN A 277 -27.85 15.17 27.73
CA ASN A 277 -27.07 16.18 28.45
C ASN A 277 -26.88 15.83 29.93
N ASP A 278 -27.83 15.09 30.53
CA ASP A 278 -27.76 14.69 31.93
C ASP A 278 -26.68 13.63 32.17
N ILE A 279 -26.33 12.86 31.13
CA ILE A 279 -25.31 11.79 31.18
C ILE A 279 -24.04 12.11 30.37
N ARG A 280 -23.96 13.30 29.76
CA ARG A 280 -22.86 13.68 28.85
C ARG A 280 -21.49 13.56 29.51
N GLU A 281 -21.33 14.13 30.70
CA GLU A 281 -20.07 14.12 31.44
C GLU A 281 -19.62 12.69 31.78
N SER A 282 -20.57 11.83 32.15
CA SER A 282 -20.31 10.42 32.42
C SER A 282 -19.84 9.67 31.16
N ILE A 283 -20.46 9.95 30.00
CA ILE A 283 -20.05 9.40 28.70
C ILE A 283 -18.63 9.86 28.37
N GLU A 284 -18.36 11.17 28.42
CA GLU A 284 -17.07 11.74 28.05
C GLU A 284 -15.94 11.22 28.94
N THR A 285 -16.18 11.13 30.26
CA THR A 285 -15.22 10.58 31.23
C THR A 285 -14.92 9.11 30.95
N THR A 286 -15.97 8.29 30.78
CA THR A 286 -15.82 6.85 30.51
C THR A 286 -15.05 6.60 29.21
N LEU A 287 -15.35 7.37 28.16
CA LEU A 287 -14.65 7.27 26.88
C LEU A 287 -13.17 7.65 27.02
N LEU A 288 -12.86 8.72 27.75
CA LEU A 288 -11.49 9.18 27.92
C LEU A 288 -10.63 8.13 28.66
N GLU A 289 -11.16 7.56 29.76
CA GLU A 289 -10.48 6.53 30.55
C GLU A 289 -10.24 5.25 29.75
N ARG A 290 -11.25 4.76 29.03
CA ARG A 290 -11.18 3.46 28.34
C ARG A 290 -10.51 3.51 26.96
N ALA A 291 -10.42 4.69 26.32
CA ALA A 291 -9.80 4.84 25.01
C ALA A 291 -8.28 4.65 25.01
N GLN A 292 -7.62 4.85 26.16
CA GLN A 292 -6.16 4.76 26.29
C GLN A 292 -5.44 5.56 25.19
N GLY A 293 -5.89 6.80 24.94
CA GLY A 293 -5.35 7.68 23.91
C GLY A 293 -5.56 7.19 22.47
N THR A 294 -6.59 6.39 22.18
CA THR A 294 -6.83 5.81 20.85
C THR A 294 -8.11 6.35 20.22
N PHE A 295 -7.97 7.22 19.21
CA PHE A 295 -9.09 7.82 18.48
C PHE A 295 -9.95 6.78 17.76
N LEU A 296 -9.32 5.74 17.19
CA LEU A 296 -10.02 4.66 16.50
C LEU A 296 -10.99 3.91 17.43
N TRP A 297 -10.58 3.67 18.68
CA TRP A 297 -11.43 3.04 19.69
C TRP A 297 -12.67 3.90 19.96
N VAL A 298 -12.49 5.21 20.15
CA VAL A 298 -13.61 6.15 20.35
C VAL A 298 -14.54 6.11 19.13
N GLY A 299 -13.99 6.07 17.91
CA GLY A 299 -14.76 5.92 16.68
C GLY A 299 -15.67 4.68 16.67
N PHE A 300 -15.14 3.52 17.07
CA PHE A 300 -15.91 2.27 17.16
C PHE A 300 -17.02 2.34 18.20
N VAL A 301 -16.70 2.81 19.41
CA VAL A 301 -17.70 2.96 20.47
C VAL A 301 -18.80 3.92 20.03
N MET A 302 -18.44 5.06 19.46
CA MET A 302 -19.40 6.05 18.99
C MET A 302 -20.27 5.52 17.85
N ALA A 303 -19.76 4.62 17.00
CA ALA A 303 -20.56 3.95 15.99
C ALA A 303 -21.62 3.01 16.61
N GLU A 304 -21.28 2.31 17.69
CA GLU A 304 -22.22 1.47 18.45
C GLU A 304 -23.26 2.32 19.20
N LEU A 305 -22.82 3.33 19.94
CA LEU A 305 -23.70 4.25 20.68
C LEU A 305 -24.64 5.01 19.74
N SER A 306 -24.17 5.35 18.53
CA SER A 306 -24.99 6.02 17.52
C SER A 306 -26.19 5.19 17.06
N ARG A 307 -26.26 3.88 17.35
CA ARG A 307 -27.43 3.04 17.02
C ARG A 307 -28.49 3.03 18.13
N LYS A 308 -28.13 3.42 19.35
CA LYS A 308 -29.02 3.41 20.51
C LYS A 308 -30.06 4.53 20.45
N ARG A 309 -31.15 4.39 21.21
CA ARG A 309 -32.31 5.28 21.19
C ARG A 309 -32.60 5.93 22.54
N THR A 310 -32.07 5.37 23.63
CA THR A 310 -32.32 5.83 25.00
C THR A 310 -31.01 6.03 25.77
N CYS A 311 -31.05 6.88 26.82
CA CYS A 311 -29.93 7.05 27.74
C CYS A 311 -29.57 5.74 28.45
N THR A 312 -30.57 4.93 28.81
CA THR A 312 -30.38 3.63 29.45
C THR A 312 -29.54 2.69 28.59
N GLU A 313 -29.93 2.50 27.32
CA GLU A 313 -29.18 1.67 26.38
C GLU A 313 -27.74 2.16 26.18
N ILE A 314 -27.50 3.49 26.19
CA ILE A 314 -26.15 4.06 26.08
C ILE A 314 -25.30 3.66 27.27
N MET A 315 -25.82 3.84 28.48
CA MET A 315 -25.08 3.54 29.72
C MET A 315 -24.80 2.04 29.84
N GLU A 316 -25.80 1.18 29.58
CA GLU A 316 -25.62 -0.28 29.55
C GLU A 316 -24.55 -0.69 28.54
N THR A 317 -24.56 -0.08 27.35
CA THR A 317 -23.55 -0.36 26.32
C THR A 317 -22.16 0.10 26.77
N LEU A 318 -22.04 1.27 27.41
CA LEU A 318 -20.76 1.77 27.93
C LEU A 318 -20.20 0.88 29.04
N GLU A 319 -21.04 0.28 29.87
CA GLU A 319 -20.61 -0.66 30.92
C GLU A 319 -19.94 -1.90 30.31
N GLU A 320 -20.52 -2.45 29.24
CA GLU A 320 -20.04 -3.66 28.56
C GLU A 320 -18.85 -3.45 27.62
N ILE A 321 -18.58 -2.22 27.19
CA ILE A 321 -17.54 -1.95 26.19
C ILE A 321 -16.15 -2.14 26.80
N PRO A 322 -15.29 -3.00 26.22
CA PRO A 322 -13.96 -3.25 26.73
C PRO A 322 -12.99 -2.09 26.43
N GLN A 323 -11.92 -2.02 27.23
CA GLN A 323 -10.84 -1.06 27.05
C GLN A 323 -9.96 -1.42 25.85
N GLY A 324 -9.46 -0.41 25.14
CA GLY A 324 -8.48 -0.58 24.08
C GLY A 324 -8.98 -1.34 22.84
N LEU A 325 -8.16 -1.33 21.78
CA LEU A 325 -8.55 -1.90 20.48
C LEU A 325 -8.73 -3.43 20.52
N HIS A 326 -7.86 -4.14 21.25
CA HIS A 326 -7.90 -5.60 21.35
C HIS A 326 -9.25 -6.09 21.89
N GLY A 327 -9.69 -5.50 23.01
CA GLY A 327 -10.98 -5.84 23.60
C GLY A 327 -12.15 -5.56 22.64
N ILE A 328 -12.13 -4.42 21.94
CA ILE A 328 -13.21 -4.12 20.98
C ILE A 328 -13.25 -5.12 19.83
N TYR A 329 -12.11 -5.51 19.26
CA TYR A 329 -12.08 -6.53 18.21
C TYR A 329 -12.60 -7.89 18.72
N SER A 330 -12.18 -8.29 19.91
CA SER A 330 -12.68 -9.50 20.58
C SER A 330 -14.20 -9.47 20.71
N ARG A 331 -14.77 -8.37 21.23
CA ARG A 331 -16.23 -8.20 21.35
C ARG A 331 -16.94 -8.28 20.01
N MET A 332 -16.43 -7.62 18.96
CA MET A 332 -17.03 -7.66 17.62
C MET A 332 -17.07 -9.09 17.06
N LEU A 333 -15.99 -9.85 17.21
CA LEU A 333 -15.92 -11.23 16.75
C LEU A 333 -16.81 -12.17 17.61
N ALA A 334 -16.91 -11.91 18.92
CA ALA A 334 -17.73 -12.69 19.84
C ALA A 334 -19.23 -12.62 19.50
N GLN A 335 -19.69 -11.47 18.99
CA GLN A 335 -21.07 -11.24 18.57
C GLN A 335 -21.46 -12.02 17.30
N ILE A 336 -20.50 -12.60 16.58
CA ILE A 336 -20.77 -13.40 15.39
C ILE A 336 -21.36 -14.75 15.79
N GLU A 337 -22.53 -15.07 15.22
CA GLU A 337 -23.22 -16.35 15.38
C GLU A 337 -22.30 -17.52 15.01
N ALA A 338 -22.25 -18.56 15.86
CA ALA A 338 -21.38 -19.74 15.69
C ALA A 338 -21.51 -20.40 14.30
N SER A 339 -22.73 -20.42 13.74
CA SER A 339 -23.02 -21.00 12.42
C SER A 339 -22.36 -20.26 11.24
N ARG A 340 -21.93 -19.00 11.45
CA ARG A 340 -21.34 -18.14 10.41
C ARG A 340 -19.83 -17.95 10.59
N ARG A 341 -19.26 -18.38 11.72
CA ARG A 341 -17.86 -18.11 12.08
C ARG A 341 -16.88 -18.70 11.07
N SER A 342 -17.13 -19.90 10.54
CA SER A 342 -16.25 -20.51 9.54
C SER A 342 -16.12 -19.67 8.26
N VAL A 343 -17.25 -19.25 7.69
CA VAL A 343 -17.26 -18.41 6.49
C VAL A 343 -16.60 -17.05 6.75
N ILE A 344 -16.87 -16.45 7.91
CA ILE A 344 -16.26 -15.17 8.27
C ILE A 344 -14.76 -15.32 8.52
N PHE A 345 -14.32 -16.42 9.14
CA PHE A 345 -12.91 -16.74 9.27
C PHE A 345 -12.23 -16.82 7.90
N ASP A 346 -12.82 -17.51 6.93
CA ASP A 346 -12.27 -17.58 5.57
C ASP A 346 -12.17 -16.19 4.93
N ILE A 347 -13.19 -15.34 5.09
CA ILE A 347 -13.17 -13.95 4.59
C ILE A 347 -12.04 -13.15 5.26
N LEU A 348 -11.96 -13.19 6.59
CA LEU A 348 -10.94 -12.48 7.35
C LEU A 348 -9.53 -12.98 6.99
N GLN A 349 -9.38 -14.30 6.79
CA GLN A 349 -8.14 -14.91 6.32
C GLN A 349 -7.72 -14.35 4.97
N TRP A 350 -8.61 -14.37 3.97
CA TRP A 350 -8.32 -13.81 2.65
C TRP A 350 -7.96 -12.33 2.73
N VAL A 351 -8.75 -11.52 3.42
CA VAL A 351 -8.52 -10.06 3.48
C VAL A 351 -7.24 -9.73 4.27
N ALA A 352 -6.90 -10.47 5.32
CA ALA A 352 -5.75 -10.16 6.18
C ALA A 352 -4.39 -10.50 5.55
N VAL A 353 -4.32 -11.53 4.69
CA VAL A 353 -3.06 -11.95 4.05
C VAL A 353 -3.00 -11.68 2.55
N ALA A 354 -4.06 -11.11 1.96
CA ALA A 354 -4.04 -10.71 0.55
C ALA A 354 -2.93 -9.69 0.26
N VAL A 355 -2.35 -9.80 -0.93
CA VAL A 355 -1.28 -8.89 -1.41
C VAL A 355 -1.84 -7.49 -1.70
N ARG A 356 -3.10 -7.42 -2.11
CA ARG A 356 -3.86 -6.18 -2.32
C ARG A 356 -5.32 -6.37 -1.90
N PRO A 357 -6.09 -5.30 -1.69
CA PRO A 357 -7.52 -5.38 -1.44
C PRO A 357 -8.21 -6.17 -2.55
N LEU A 358 -9.14 -7.03 -2.16
CA LEU A 358 -9.88 -7.90 -3.06
C LEU A 358 -11.22 -7.26 -3.40
N ALA A 359 -11.62 -7.32 -4.66
CA ALA A 359 -12.97 -6.95 -5.04
C ALA A 359 -13.98 -7.93 -4.43
N LEU A 360 -15.21 -7.46 -4.19
CA LEU A 360 -16.31 -8.30 -3.69
C LEU A 360 -16.55 -9.52 -4.59
N SER A 361 -16.40 -9.33 -5.91
CA SER A 361 -16.50 -10.40 -6.91
C SER A 361 -15.35 -11.41 -6.83
N GLU A 362 -14.15 -10.98 -6.48
CA GLU A 362 -12.98 -11.86 -6.27
C GLU A 362 -13.17 -12.71 -5.01
N LEU A 363 -13.55 -12.09 -3.89
CA LEU A 363 -13.82 -12.79 -2.64
C LEU A 363 -14.94 -13.82 -2.78
N ARG A 364 -15.97 -13.51 -3.56
CA ARG A 364 -17.06 -14.46 -3.85
C ARG A 364 -16.56 -15.75 -4.51
N GLU A 365 -15.58 -15.65 -5.40
CA GLU A 365 -14.98 -16.82 -6.06
C GLU A 365 -13.97 -17.55 -5.17
N ALA A 366 -13.28 -16.79 -4.31
CA ALA A 366 -12.30 -17.31 -3.36
C ALA A 366 -12.94 -18.12 -2.22
N ILE A 367 -14.12 -17.69 -1.76
CA ILE A 367 -14.82 -18.27 -0.60
C ILE A 367 -15.89 -19.26 -1.06
N HIS A 368 -15.84 -20.48 -0.52
CA HIS A 368 -16.82 -21.52 -0.82
C HIS A 368 -18.11 -21.32 0.00
N LEU A 369 -19.01 -20.48 -0.51
CA LEU A 369 -20.32 -20.27 0.12
C LEU A 369 -21.24 -21.48 -0.13
N PRO A 370 -22.02 -21.91 0.89
CA PRO A 370 -23.04 -22.93 0.71
C PRO A 370 -24.09 -22.46 -0.31
N PRO A 371 -24.63 -23.37 -1.15
CA PRO A 371 -25.59 -22.98 -2.18
C PRO A 371 -26.89 -22.44 -1.55
N THR A 372 -27.24 -21.21 -1.88
CA THR A 372 -28.49 -20.56 -1.47
C THR A 372 -29.45 -20.46 -2.65
N THR A 373 -30.68 -20.94 -2.49
CA THR A 373 -31.70 -20.91 -3.57
C THR A 373 -32.44 -19.58 -3.70
N LYS A 374 -32.35 -18.71 -2.68
CA LYS A 374 -33.16 -17.48 -2.58
C LYS A 374 -32.38 -16.18 -2.68
N ILE A 375 -31.05 -16.22 -2.55
CA ILE A 375 -30.18 -15.05 -2.47
C ILE A 375 -29.01 -15.26 -3.42
N SER A 376 -28.58 -14.20 -4.09
CA SER A 376 -27.40 -14.25 -4.96
C SER A 376 -26.12 -14.43 -4.13
N LYS A 377 -25.11 -15.09 -4.69
CA LYS A 377 -23.81 -15.21 -4.02
C LYS A 377 -23.19 -13.85 -3.65
N ASN A 378 -23.43 -12.82 -4.47
CA ASN A 378 -22.96 -11.45 -4.22
C ASN A 378 -23.58 -10.87 -2.95
N GLN A 379 -24.90 -11.03 -2.78
CA GLN A 379 -25.58 -10.54 -1.59
C GLN A 379 -25.15 -11.34 -0.35
N ALA A 380 -24.99 -12.66 -0.48
CA ALA A 380 -24.55 -13.48 0.64
C ALA A 380 -23.14 -13.09 1.15
N ILE A 381 -22.17 -12.89 0.26
CA ILE A 381 -20.82 -12.46 0.68
C ILE A 381 -20.86 -11.06 1.32
N PHE A 382 -21.67 -10.15 0.78
CA PHE A 382 -21.86 -8.81 1.33
C PHE A 382 -22.47 -8.86 2.74
N ASP A 383 -23.49 -9.69 2.95
CA ASP A 383 -24.12 -9.88 4.26
C ASP A 383 -23.11 -10.41 5.29
N HIS A 384 -22.23 -11.35 4.91
CA HIS A 384 -21.15 -11.83 5.78
C HIS A 384 -20.12 -10.74 6.12
N ILE A 385 -19.77 -9.88 5.18
CA ILE A 385 -18.86 -8.76 5.43
C ILE A 385 -19.47 -7.76 6.40
N ILE A 386 -20.77 -7.44 6.27
CA ILE A 386 -21.47 -6.56 7.21
C ILE A 386 -21.43 -7.13 8.64
N LEU A 387 -21.54 -8.45 8.79
CA LEU A 387 -21.49 -9.11 10.11
C LEU A 387 -20.12 -9.02 10.78
N CYS A 388 -19.05 -8.74 10.03
CA CYS A 388 -17.74 -8.44 10.59
C CYS A 388 -17.69 -7.06 11.28
N GLY A 389 -18.80 -6.30 11.28
CA GLY A 389 -18.92 -5.03 11.98
C GLY A 389 -17.96 -3.99 11.42
N HIS A 390 -17.16 -3.38 12.29
CA HIS A 390 -16.17 -2.37 11.92
C HIS A 390 -14.75 -2.93 11.77
N ILE A 391 -14.62 -4.25 11.58
CA ILE A 391 -13.35 -4.90 11.23
C ILE A 391 -13.07 -4.73 9.73
N LEU A 392 -14.10 -4.93 8.90
CA LEU A 392 -14.05 -4.82 7.45
C LEU A 392 -14.79 -3.58 6.96
N THR A 393 -14.36 -3.05 5.82
CA THR A 393 -15.04 -1.99 5.08
C THR A 393 -15.04 -2.31 3.59
N ILE A 394 -16.03 -1.74 2.89
CA ILE A 394 -16.15 -1.83 1.45
C ILE A 394 -16.04 -0.41 0.89
N HIS A 395 -15.06 -0.20 0.02
CA HIS A 395 -14.85 1.06 -0.70
C HIS A 395 -14.62 0.72 -2.17
N ASP A 396 -15.36 1.35 -3.10
CA ASP A 396 -15.30 1.08 -4.54
C ASP A 396 -15.32 -0.42 -4.89
N GLU A 397 -16.26 -1.17 -4.29
CA GLU A 397 -16.38 -2.63 -4.44
C GLU A 397 -15.18 -3.45 -3.93
N GLN A 398 -14.17 -2.82 -3.30
CA GLN A 398 -13.04 -3.49 -2.68
C GLN A 398 -13.22 -3.65 -1.18
N VAL A 399 -12.92 -4.85 -0.70
CA VAL A 399 -13.00 -5.22 0.71
C VAL A 399 -11.62 -5.07 1.33
N SER A 400 -11.54 -4.33 2.42
CA SER A 400 -10.32 -4.09 3.17
C SER A 400 -10.59 -4.07 4.67
N LEU A 401 -9.54 -4.20 5.48
CA LEU A 401 -9.62 -3.96 6.91
C LEU A 401 -9.77 -2.46 7.15
N VAL A 402 -10.65 -2.08 8.09
CA VAL A 402 -10.86 -0.65 8.45
C VAL A 402 -9.56 0.02 8.89
N HIS A 403 -8.71 -0.73 9.57
CA HIS A 403 -7.41 -0.27 10.03
C HIS A 403 -6.45 -1.44 10.19
N GLN A 404 -5.16 -1.20 9.97
CA GLN A 404 -4.11 -2.21 10.08
C GLN A 404 -4.03 -2.87 11.47
N SER A 405 -4.49 -2.21 12.53
CA SER A 405 -4.59 -2.85 13.87
C SER A 405 -5.55 -4.03 13.92
N ALA A 406 -6.55 -4.08 13.04
CA ALA A 406 -7.40 -5.26 12.92
C ALA A 406 -6.61 -6.45 12.33
N ARG A 407 -5.71 -6.17 11.38
CA ARG A 407 -4.78 -7.17 10.85
C ARG A 407 -3.85 -7.65 11.96
N ASP A 408 -3.22 -6.72 12.68
CA ASP A 408 -2.29 -7.04 13.76
C ASP A 408 -2.97 -7.92 14.84
N TYR A 409 -4.23 -7.61 15.18
CA TYR A 409 -5.03 -8.41 16.10
C TYR A 409 -5.32 -9.84 15.59
N LEU A 410 -5.65 -10.00 14.30
CA LEU A 410 -5.97 -11.32 13.72
C LEU A 410 -4.73 -12.19 13.54
N LEU A 411 -3.56 -11.58 13.32
CA LEU A 411 -2.29 -12.28 13.08
C LEU A 411 -1.45 -12.52 14.35
N GLN A 412 -1.91 -12.05 15.53
CA GLN A 412 -1.14 -12.17 16.76
C GLN A 412 -1.02 -13.63 17.21
N SER A 413 0.14 -14.00 17.77
CA SER A 413 0.42 -15.38 18.20
C SER A 413 0.02 -15.67 19.65
N ASP A 414 -0.22 -14.64 20.47
CA ASP A 414 -0.56 -14.80 21.88
C ASP A 414 -2.08 -14.97 22.07
N VAL A 415 -2.49 -16.23 22.23
CA VAL A 415 -3.90 -16.65 22.30
C VAL A 415 -4.35 -16.98 23.72
N ASP A 416 -3.45 -16.89 24.70
CA ASP A 416 -3.71 -17.42 26.03
C ASP A 416 -4.72 -16.59 26.83
N CYS A 417 -5.05 -15.38 26.35
CA CYS A 417 -5.99 -14.47 27.01
C CYS A 417 -7.39 -14.38 26.39
N ASP A 418 -7.66 -14.98 25.22
CA ASP A 418 -8.97 -14.82 24.54
C ASP A 418 -9.45 -16.08 23.78
N PRO A 419 -10.51 -16.75 24.25
CA PRO A 419 -11.10 -17.91 23.57
C PRO A 419 -11.69 -17.62 22.19
N ILE A 420 -12.21 -16.42 21.95
CA ILE A 420 -12.76 -16.02 20.64
C ILE A 420 -11.62 -15.80 19.66
N LEU A 421 -10.51 -15.21 20.12
CA LEU A 421 -9.31 -15.10 19.32
C LEU A 421 -8.79 -16.47 18.90
N LYS A 422 -8.88 -17.52 19.73
CA LYS A 422 -8.50 -18.89 19.32
C LYS A 422 -9.29 -19.40 18.10
N GLU A 423 -10.54 -18.98 17.93
CA GLU A 423 -11.35 -19.36 16.78
C GLU A 423 -11.03 -18.54 15.52
N PHE A 424 -10.60 -17.28 15.70
CA PHE A 424 -10.35 -16.34 14.61
C PHE A 424 -8.87 -16.05 14.33
N GLN A 425 -7.96 -16.70 15.06
CA GLN A 425 -6.52 -16.52 14.90
C GLN A 425 -6.08 -17.04 13.53
N ILE A 426 -5.39 -16.18 12.80
CA ILE A 426 -4.87 -16.51 11.49
C ILE A 426 -3.39 -16.87 11.65
N ASP A 427 -3.10 -18.16 11.50
CA ASP A 427 -1.74 -18.61 11.21
C ASP A 427 -1.34 -18.10 9.82
N VAL A 428 -0.37 -17.19 9.78
CA VAL A 428 0.04 -16.48 8.56
C VAL A 428 0.55 -17.46 7.50
N GLU A 429 1.35 -18.45 7.90
CA GLU A 429 1.93 -19.42 6.97
C GLU A 429 0.85 -20.35 6.40
N HIS A 430 -0.05 -20.84 7.27
CA HIS A 430 -1.19 -21.65 6.86
C HIS A 430 -2.15 -20.88 5.96
N ALA A 431 -2.41 -19.60 6.25
CA ALA A 431 -3.25 -18.75 5.43
C ALA A 431 -2.65 -18.54 4.03
N HIS A 432 -1.36 -18.24 3.94
CA HIS A 432 -0.66 -18.14 2.66
C HIS A 432 -0.72 -19.45 1.86
N ALA A 433 -0.65 -20.61 2.53
CA ALA A 433 -0.81 -21.90 1.88
C ALA A 433 -2.23 -22.14 1.35
N THR A 434 -3.25 -21.80 2.14
CA THR A 434 -4.66 -21.88 1.74
C THR A 434 -4.95 -20.99 0.52
N LEU A 435 -4.43 -19.76 0.52
CA LEU A 435 -4.57 -18.84 -0.62
C LEU A 435 -3.81 -19.36 -1.85
N THR A 436 -2.62 -19.93 -1.67
CA THR A 436 -1.85 -20.56 -2.74
C THR A 436 -2.64 -21.69 -3.41
N GLU A 437 -3.15 -22.64 -2.61
CA GLU A 437 -3.93 -23.78 -3.11
C GLU A 437 -5.23 -23.32 -3.79
N SER A 438 -5.91 -22.32 -3.24
CA SER A 438 -7.13 -21.76 -3.83
C SER A 438 -6.86 -21.05 -5.16
N CYS A 439 -5.77 -20.28 -5.26
CA CYS A 439 -5.38 -19.64 -6.50
C CYS A 439 -4.99 -20.66 -7.58
N LEU A 440 -4.23 -21.69 -7.22
CA LEU A 440 -3.86 -22.77 -8.15
C LEU A 440 -5.10 -23.55 -8.60
N ASP A 441 -6.02 -23.87 -7.68
CA ASP A 441 -7.31 -24.49 -8.03
C ASP A 441 -8.10 -23.65 -9.03
N TYR A 442 -8.13 -22.33 -8.82
CA TYR A 442 -8.82 -21.41 -9.70
C TYR A 442 -8.19 -21.39 -11.10
N ILE A 443 -6.86 -21.30 -11.18
CA ILE A 443 -6.09 -21.35 -12.42
C ILE A 443 -6.36 -22.68 -13.17
N GLU A 444 -6.28 -23.82 -12.48
CA GLU A 444 -6.44 -25.15 -13.08
C GLU A 444 -7.88 -25.44 -13.56
N LYS A 445 -8.89 -24.87 -12.88
CA LYS A 445 -10.30 -24.97 -13.27
C LYS A 445 -10.71 -23.96 -14.37
N SER A 446 -9.90 -22.92 -14.59
CA SER A 446 -10.15 -21.90 -15.62
C SER A 446 -9.80 -22.37 -17.04
N ASP A 447 -10.11 -21.53 -18.02
CA ASP A 447 -9.76 -21.79 -19.43
C ASP A 447 -8.24 -21.72 -19.71
N LEU A 448 -7.41 -21.30 -18.74
CA LEU A 448 -5.94 -21.37 -18.83
C LEU A 448 -5.43 -22.80 -19.06
N ARG A 449 -6.19 -23.83 -18.68
CA ARG A 449 -5.83 -25.22 -19.01
C ARG A 449 -5.76 -25.50 -20.51
N ASN A 450 -6.49 -24.71 -21.32
CA ASN A 450 -6.66 -24.90 -22.75
C ASN A 450 -5.94 -23.83 -23.59
N THR A 451 -5.95 -22.56 -23.16
CA THR A 451 -5.41 -21.42 -23.93
C THR A 451 -4.87 -20.33 -23.00
N PRO A 452 -3.85 -19.55 -23.38
CA PRO A 452 -3.55 -18.30 -22.67
C PRO A 452 -4.76 -17.36 -22.70
N LEU A 453 -4.92 -16.59 -21.62
CA LEU A 453 -5.97 -15.59 -21.47
C LEU A 453 -5.36 -14.21 -21.23
N ASP A 454 -5.95 -13.17 -21.82
CA ASP A 454 -5.61 -11.79 -21.44
C ASP A 454 -6.29 -11.46 -20.11
N ILE A 455 -5.49 -11.42 -19.04
CA ILE A 455 -5.94 -11.11 -17.68
C ILE A 455 -6.17 -9.60 -17.45
N ASN A 456 -6.08 -8.78 -18.50
CA ASN A 456 -6.51 -7.38 -18.50
C ASN A 456 -7.86 -7.18 -19.22
N ASP A 457 -8.35 -8.18 -19.94
CA ASP A 457 -9.63 -8.11 -20.65
C ASP A 457 -10.79 -8.12 -19.65
N ALA A 458 -11.56 -7.04 -19.63
CA ALA A 458 -12.72 -6.88 -18.75
C ALA A 458 -13.77 -7.99 -18.94
N SER A 459 -13.94 -8.51 -20.16
CA SER A 459 -14.88 -9.59 -20.46
C SER A 459 -14.42 -10.94 -19.88
N VAL A 460 -13.11 -11.17 -19.81
CA VAL A 460 -12.52 -12.33 -19.15
C VAL A 460 -12.70 -12.21 -17.64
N LEU A 461 -12.37 -11.05 -17.05
CA LEU A 461 -12.49 -10.82 -15.61
C LEU A 461 -13.94 -10.78 -15.12
N GLN A 462 -14.89 -10.39 -15.97
CA GLN A 462 -16.30 -10.48 -15.64
C GLN A 462 -16.76 -11.94 -15.46
N LYS A 463 -16.19 -12.87 -16.25
CA LYS A 463 -16.47 -14.31 -16.15
C LYS A 463 -15.63 -15.00 -15.09
N LEU A 464 -14.39 -14.57 -14.92
CA LEU A 464 -13.40 -15.13 -14.00
C LEU A 464 -12.80 -14.04 -13.09
N PRO A 465 -13.57 -13.53 -12.11
CA PRO A 465 -13.14 -12.38 -11.29
C PRO A 465 -11.79 -12.56 -10.61
N LEU A 466 -11.53 -13.73 -10.02
CA LEU A 466 -10.31 -14.00 -9.26
C LEU A 466 -9.09 -14.28 -10.15
N LEU A 467 -9.25 -14.38 -11.47
CA LEU A 467 -8.20 -14.89 -12.36
C LEU A 467 -6.94 -14.03 -12.34
N GLN A 468 -7.11 -12.71 -12.36
CA GLN A 468 -5.99 -11.78 -12.35
C GLN A 468 -5.22 -11.90 -11.03
N TYR A 469 -5.93 -11.86 -9.90
CA TYR A 469 -5.31 -12.01 -8.59
C TYR A 469 -4.58 -13.35 -8.46
N ALA A 470 -5.26 -14.45 -8.79
CA ALA A 470 -4.71 -15.79 -8.73
C ALA A 470 -3.46 -15.91 -9.61
N THR A 471 -3.51 -15.44 -10.85
CA THR A 471 -2.39 -15.50 -11.80
C THR A 471 -1.18 -14.71 -11.31
N MET A 472 -1.41 -13.54 -10.71
CA MET A 472 -0.34 -12.62 -10.34
C MET A 472 0.28 -12.89 -8.97
N HIS A 473 -0.51 -13.35 -8.00
CA HIS A 473 -0.12 -13.33 -6.59
C HIS A 473 0.03 -14.72 -5.94
N TRP A 474 -0.39 -15.81 -6.58
CA TRP A 474 -0.12 -17.16 -6.05
C TRP A 474 1.38 -17.42 -5.76
N PRO A 475 2.36 -16.95 -6.56
CA PRO A 475 3.76 -17.20 -6.27
C PRO A 475 4.24 -16.45 -5.02
N GLU A 476 3.73 -15.24 -4.80
CA GLU A 476 4.04 -14.46 -3.60
C GLU A 476 3.48 -15.15 -2.36
N HIS A 477 2.23 -15.63 -2.40
CA HIS A 477 1.69 -16.44 -1.30
C HIS A 477 2.54 -17.70 -1.08
N ALA A 478 2.88 -18.43 -2.13
CA ALA A 478 3.70 -19.64 -2.04
C ALA A 478 5.08 -19.40 -1.44
N SER A 479 5.69 -18.23 -1.70
CA SER A 479 7.00 -17.85 -1.16
C SER A 479 6.98 -17.53 0.34
N ARG A 480 5.81 -17.21 0.89
CA ARG A 480 5.60 -16.85 2.30
C ARG A 480 5.08 -18.01 3.15
N CYS A 481 4.85 -19.16 2.54
CA CYS A 481 4.57 -20.40 3.25
C CYS A 481 5.89 -20.99 3.77
N SER A 482 5.92 -21.44 5.03
CA SER A 482 6.98 -22.35 5.50
C SER A 482 6.46 -23.78 5.48
N TYR A 483 7.08 -24.64 4.68
CA TYR A 483 6.74 -26.06 4.57
C TYR A 483 7.58 -26.94 5.52
N THR A 484 8.31 -26.33 6.47
CA THR A 484 9.37 -27.00 7.24
C THR A 484 8.89 -28.03 8.27
N ASP A 485 7.61 -28.06 8.62
CA ASP A 485 7.07 -28.88 9.72
C ASP A 485 6.18 -30.06 9.29
N ASN A 486 6.27 -30.55 8.05
CA ASN A 486 5.40 -31.61 7.49
C ASN A 486 3.88 -31.33 7.54
N LYS A 487 3.45 -30.12 7.96
CA LYS A 487 2.03 -29.76 8.07
C LYS A 487 1.39 -29.37 6.74
N ILE A 488 2.20 -28.93 5.79
CA ILE A 488 1.77 -28.48 4.46
C ILE A 488 2.83 -28.98 3.49
N SER A 489 2.44 -29.54 2.34
CA SER A 489 3.34 -30.00 1.25
C SER A 489 2.75 -29.56 -0.08
N PHE A 490 3.58 -29.15 -1.05
CA PHE A 490 3.07 -28.92 -2.40
C PHE A 490 2.45 -30.19 -2.95
N ARG A 491 1.20 -30.09 -3.43
CA ARG A 491 0.54 -31.20 -4.10
C ARG A 491 1.11 -31.38 -5.50
N PHE A 492 2.26 -32.05 -5.62
CA PHE A 492 2.90 -32.34 -6.92
C PHE A 492 2.02 -33.16 -7.88
N SER A 493 0.91 -33.73 -7.40
CA SER A 493 -0.13 -34.35 -8.23
C SER A 493 -0.93 -33.35 -9.08
N ARG A 494 -0.92 -32.05 -8.74
CA ARG A 494 -1.58 -30.99 -9.52
C ARG A 494 -1.07 -30.94 -10.95
N SER A 495 -1.97 -30.67 -11.89
CA SER A 495 -1.64 -30.53 -13.31
C SER A 495 -0.62 -29.43 -13.56
N PHE A 496 -0.62 -28.38 -12.73
CA PHE A 496 0.32 -27.27 -12.77
C PHE A 496 1.77 -27.72 -12.49
N PHE A 497 1.96 -28.70 -11.61
CA PHE A 497 3.28 -29.19 -11.18
C PHE A 497 3.76 -30.44 -11.95
N GLN A 498 3.05 -30.88 -12.98
CA GLN A 498 3.53 -31.96 -13.84
C GLN A 498 4.75 -31.51 -14.67
N LYS A 499 5.61 -32.47 -15.03
CA LYS A 499 6.85 -32.20 -15.81
C LYS A 499 6.53 -31.40 -17.09
N THR A 500 5.50 -31.82 -17.81
CA THR A 500 4.88 -31.10 -18.93
C THR A 500 3.50 -30.63 -18.50
N SER A 501 3.24 -29.33 -18.54
CA SER A 501 1.98 -28.74 -18.06
C SER A 501 1.52 -27.63 -19.00
N SER A 502 0.39 -27.86 -19.70
CA SER A 502 -0.22 -26.84 -20.57
C SER A 502 -0.70 -25.65 -19.76
N VAL A 503 -1.36 -25.89 -18.63
CA VAL A 503 -1.85 -24.84 -17.73
C VAL A 503 -0.71 -23.95 -17.23
N ARG A 504 0.45 -24.52 -16.85
CA ARG A 504 1.63 -23.73 -16.43
C ARG A 504 2.18 -22.90 -17.58
N LYS A 505 2.21 -23.46 -18.80
CA LYS A 505 2.67 -22.75 -20.00
C LYS A 505 1.77 -21.54 -20.32
N HIS A 506 0.46 -21.74 -20.33
CA HIS A 506 -0.51 -20.67 -20.60
C HIS A 506 -0.54 -19.63 -19.50
N TRP A 507 -0.50 -20.06 -18.22
CA TRP A 507 -0.36 -19.15 -17.09
C TRP A 507 0.89 -18.27 -17.23
N TRP A 508 2.04 -18.83 -17.60
CA TRP A 508 3.28 -18.07 -17.77
C TRP A 508 3.18 -17.03 -18.89
N GLN A 509 2.48 -17.35 -19.98
CA GLN A 509 2.23 -16.39 -21.07
C GLN A 509 1.40 -15.21 -20.56
N SER A 510 0.26 -15.47 -19.91
CA SER A 510 -0.60 -14.44 -19.32
C SER A 510 0.12 -13.60 -18.26
N TYR A 511 0.89 -14.24 -17.38
CA TYR A 511 1.66 -13.55 -16.34
C TYR A 511 2.71 -12.60 -16.94
N ARG A 512 3.43 -13.06 -17.98
CA ARG A 512 4.48 -12.28 -18.63
C ARG A 512 3.94 -11.10 -19.41
N GLU A 513 2.80 -11.25 -20.07
CA GLU A 513 2.16 -10.17 -20.83
C GLU A 513 1.80 -9.02 -19.90
N ARG A 514 1.17 -9.31 -18.76
CA ARG A 514 0.83 -8.28 -17.75
C ARG A 514 2.06 -7.71 -17.05
N SER A 515 3.01 -8.56 -16.67
CA SER A 515 4.23 -8.11 -15.99
C SER A 515 5.24 -7.45 -16.93
N HIS A 516 4.96 -7.45 -18.24
CA HIS A 516 5.86 -7.00 -19.30
C HIS A 516 7.27 -7.60 -19.17
N ILE A 517 7.35 -8.89 -18.85
CA ILE A 517 8.61 -9.61 -18.63
C ILE A 517 9.22 -10.00 -19.97
N LEU A 518 10.41 -9.44 -20.25
CA LEU A 518 11.16 -9.66 -21.49
C LEU A 518 12.10 -10.87 -21.44
N ILE A 519 12.38 -11.40 -20.25
CA ILE A 519 13.17 -12.62 -20.09
C ILE A 519 12.31 -13.87 -20.30
N PHE A 520 12.95 -15.02 -20.60
CA PHE A 520 12.26 -16.31 -20.73
C PHE A 520 11.15 -16.34 -21.80
N LYS A 521 11.41 -15.73 -22.96
CA LYS A 521 10.43 -15.57 -24.06
C LYS A 521 9.92 -16.89 -24.64
N ASP A 522 10.82 -17.83 -24.83
CA ASP A 522 10.54 -19.14 -25.42
C ASP A 522 10.97 -20.24 -24.47
N ILE A 523 10.16 -20.47 -23.44
CA ILE A 523 10.28 -21.71 -22.67
C ILE A 523 9.04 -22.54 -22.93
N SER A 524 9.14 -23.33 -23.99
CA SER A 524 8.15 -24.33 -24.39
C SER A 524 7.76 -25.29 -23.25
N ASN A 525 8.61 -25.42 -22.21
CA ASN A 525 8.30 -26.00 -20.91
C ASN A 525 9.08 -25.30 -19.78
N LEU A 526 8.56 -24.22 -19.17
CA LEU A 526 9.17 -23.57 -18.00
C LEU A 526 9.45 -24.62 -16.90
N PRO A 527 10.72 -24.96 -16.59
CA PRO A 527 11.02 -25.94 -15.56
C PRO A 527 10.59 -25.41 -14.21
N LEU A 528 9.98 -26.25 -13.37
CA LEU A 528 9.50 -25.85 -12.05
C LEU A 528 10.60 -25.25 -11.17
N LEU A 529 11.84 -25.75 -11.30
CA LEU A 529 12.96 -25.20 -10.55
C LEU A 529 13.26 -23.74 -10.95
N HIS A 530 13.16 -23.40 -12.23
CA HIS A 530 13.37 -22.01 -12.69
C HIS A 530 12.25 -21.10 -12.17
N LEU A 531 11.01 -21.58 -12.19
CA LEU A 531 9.86 -20.86 -11.63
C LEU A 531 10.07 -20.64 -10.13
N ALA A 532 10.37 -21.70 -9.38
CA ALA A 532 10.58 -21.63 -7.94
C ALA A 532 11.73 -20.68 -7.58
N SER A 533 12.85 -20.73 -8.31
CA SER A 533 13.97 -19.81 -8.11
C SER A 533 13.62 -18.37 -8.46
N TYR A 534 12.91 -18.13 -9.57
CA TYR A 534 12.52 -16.77 -9.99
C TYR A 534 11.61 -16.09 -8.97
N PHE A 535 10.63 -16.81 -8.44
CA PHE A 535 9.69 -16.29 -7.45
C PHE A 535 10.15 -16.42 -6.00
N GLY A 536 11.35 -16.96 -5.76
CA GLY A 536 11.85 -17.17 -4.40
C GLY A 536 11.05 -18.19 -3.58
N ILE A 537 10.38 -19.15 -4.23
CA ILE A 537 9.63 -20.22 -3.56
C ILE A 537 10.63 -21.27 -3.07
N TYR A 538 11.29 -20.97 -1.95
CA TYR A 538 12.42 -21.74 -1.42
C TYR A 538 12.07 -23.21 -1.18
N ASP A 539 10.94 -23.49 -0.55
CA ASP A 539 10.55 -24.86 -0.22
C ASP A 539 10.27 -25.70 -1.46
N LEU A 540 9.60 -25.13 -2.48
CA LEU A 540 9.40 -25.80 -3.77
C LEU A 540 10.74 -26.09 -4.46
N ALA A 541 11.67 -25.13 -4.46
CA ALA A 541 12.99 -25.32 -5.03
C ALA A 541 13.77 -26.43 -4.27
N ARG A 542 13.70 -26.43 -2.94
CA ARG A 542 14.33 -27.43 -2.08
C ARG A 542 13.80 -28.84 -2.36
N GLU A 543 12.48 -29.01 -2.40
CA GLU A 543 11.83 -30.30 -2.69
C GLU A 543 12.19 -30.83 -4.08
N LEU A 544 12.20 -29.97 -5.10
CA LEU A 544 12.59 -30.33 -6.46
C LEU A 544 14.07 -30.74 -6.58
N LEU A 545 14.95 -30.14 -5.77
CA LEU A 545 16.37 -30.51 -5.72
C LEU A 545 16.60 -31.81 -4.95
N MET A 546 15.83 -32.07 -3.89
CA MET A 546 15.93 -33.30 -3.11
C MET A 546 15.38 -34.51 -3.88
N THR A 547 14.26 -34.37 -4.57
CA THR A 547 13.66 -35.44 -5.39
C THR A 547 14.55 -35.86 -6.57
N ASN A 548 15.32 -34.92 -7.14
CA ASN A 548 16.30 -35.21 -8.20
C ASN A 548 17.62 -35.86 -7.69
N ARG A 549 17.80 -36.05 -6.37
CA ARG A 549 19.01 -36.65 -5.76
C ARG A 549 18.88 -38.14 -5.42
N LEU A 550 17.75 -38.80 -5.67
CA LEU A 550 17.65 -40.27 -5.53
C LEU A 550 18.49 -40.97 -6.63
N PRO A 551 19.22 -42.05 -6.31
CA PRO A 551 20.43 -42.43 -7.04
C PRO A 551 20.14 -42.90 -8.47
N ARG A 552 20.91 -42.37 -9.43
CA ARG A 552 21.08 -43.00 -10.75
C ARG A 552 21.63 -44.40 -10.49
N THR A 553 20.90 -45.43 -10.95
CA THR A 553 21.42 -46.79 -11.04
C THR A 553 22.80 -46.75 -11.71
N PRO A 554 23.82 -47.46 -11.18
CA PRO A 554 25.11 -47.49 -11.84
C PRO A 554 24.94 -48.09 -13.25
N PRO A 555 25.68 -47.60 -14.25
CA PRO A 555 25.57 -48.11 -15.61
C PRO A 555 25.91 -49.60 -15.61
N ALA A 556 25.12 -50.37 -16.35
CA ALA A 556 25.34 -51.79 -16.57
C ALA A 556 26.79 -52.02 -16.99
N VAL A 557 27.48 -52.89 -16.24
CA VAL A 557 28.80 -53.40 -16.61
C VAL A 557 28.61 -54.17 -17.92
N ASN A 558 29.09 -53.60 -19.02
CA ASN A 558 29.34 -54.33 -20.26
C ASN A 558 30.59 -55.19 -20.04
N GLU A 559 30.41 -56.44 -19.61
CA GLU A 559 31.45 -57.45 -19.78
C GLU A 559 31.39 -57.96 -21.22
N ARG A 560 32.36 -57.51 -22.02
CA ARG A 560 32.72 -58.14 -23.29
C ARG A 560 33.50 -59.41 -23.00
N ILE A 561 33.26 -60.36 -23.88
CA ILE A 561 33.75 -61.73 -23.98
C ILE A 561 35.24 -61.76 -24.43
N HIS A 562 35.95 -62.82 -24.00
CA HIS A 562 37.23 -63.40 -24.48
C HIS A 562 38.54 -62.78 -23.94
N ASP A 563 39.50 -63.54 -23.38
CA ASP A 563 40.13 -64.78 -23.89
C ASP A 563 40.64 -65.77 -22.80
N ASP A 564 40.98 -66.99 -23.29
CA ASP A 564 41.88 -68.05 -22.76
C ASP A 564 41.35 -69.19 -21.85
N ILE A 565 40.88 -70.28 -22.47
CA ILE A 565 41.56 -71.61 -22.69
C ILE A 565 40.57 -72.60 -23.32
#